data_AF-A0A4V2MJ09-F1
#
_entry.id   AF-A0A4V2MJ09-F1
#
_cell.length_a   1.000
_cell.length_b   1.000
_cell.length_c   1.000
_cell.angle_alpha   90.00
_cell.angle_beta   90.00
_cell.angle_gamma   90.00
#
_symmetry.space_group_name_H-M   'P 1'
#
loop_
_entity.id
_entity.type
_entity.pdbx_description
1 polymer ?
#
loop_
_entity_poly.entity_id
_entity_poly.type
_entity_poly.pdbx_seq_one_letter_code
_entity_poly.pdbx_strand_id
1 'polypeptide(L)'
;MKLNFLNSRTINIVVSVLVVSFGVLLLLSILPFMIKTGGSSSDSSATMYEMEKTLVPIDALVPDSISHRRFLRLTDSVKQRRYMKNGTLTGGSFSFMFIGATALQRCEDCSIWDNDKSKVKEHFISLHWWTLDTVGVLDPVRYYVKEGKPYVRKVICKPIGLANGNNFRYKCDELDIAVPFRYDTWTKSMLLPVSNTTFSILNIILACFAILFILYFLYYIVGGFIKVLLEIATGTPFSDRNVRRLKMIAMSFLLIPLILFLLNLLIRVVFYKYFTADLKLSTDAWGVFWKPAVLSVIFAALYFAFKQGKKLKDEQDLTV
;
A
#
# COMPACT_ATOMS: atom_id res chain seq x y z
N MET A 1 33.28 11.41 -41.53
CA MET A 1 33.90 11.08 -40.23
C MET A 1 33.11 9.91 -39.65
N LYS A 2 33.64 8.68 -39.70
CA LYS A 2 32.95 7.49 -39.19
C LYS A 2 32.99 7.55 -37.66
N LEU A 3 31.85 7.82 -37.03
CA LEU A 3 31.69 7.61 -35.59
C LEU A 3 31.77 6.10 -35.37
N ASN A 4 32.88 5.65 -34.81
CA ASN A 4 33.00 4.28 -34.33
C ASN A 4 31.98 4.11 -33.21
N PHE A 5 30.84 3.52 -33.54
CA PHE A 5 29.89 3.04 -32.55
C PHE A 5 30.65 2.12 -31.60
N LEU A 6 30.60 2.45 -30.31
CA LEU A 6 31.07 1.57 -29.26
C LEU A 6 30.51 0.16 -29.52
N ASN A 7 31.41 -0.83 -29.49
CA ASN A 7 31.08 -2.23 -29.75
C ASN A 7 29.82 -2.63 -28.95
N SER A 8 28.91 -3.41 -29.54
CA SER A 8 27.61 -3.74 -28.92
C SER A 8 27.75 -4.33 -27.51
N ARG A 9 28.90 -4.97 -27.25
CA ARG A 9 29.31 -5.50 -25.94
C ARG A 9 29.53 -4.40 -24.90
N THR A 10 30.15 -3.28 -25.25
CA THR A 10 30.39 -2.14 -24.36
C THR A 10 29.09 -1.43 -24.01
N ILE A 11 28.16 -1.31 -24.96
CA ILE A 11 26.82 -0.73 -24.72
C ILE A 11 26.02 -1.61 -23.75
N ASN A 12 26.03 -2.94 -23.95
CA ASN A 12 25.33 -3.86 -23.05
C ASN A 12 25.92 -3.89 -21.63
N ILE A 13 27.24 -3.74 -21.49
CA ILE A 13 27.90 -3.63 -20.18
C ILE A 13 27.50 -2.32 -19.49
N VAL A 14 27.53 -1.18 -20.20
CA VAL A 14 27.15 0.12 -19.62
C VAL A 14 25.67 0.14 -19.22
N VAL A 15 24.78 -0.44 -20.04
CA VAL A 15 23.34 -0.57 -19.69
C VAL A 15 23.14 -1.50 -18.50
N SER A 16 23.88 -2.61 -18.42
CA SER A 16 23.79 -3.54 -17.29
C SER A 16 24.30 -2.91 -15.99
N VAL A 17 25.39 -2.13 -16.04
CA VAL A 17 25.92 -1.37 -14.90
C VAL A 17 24.95 -0.27 -14.47
N LEU A 18 24.28 0.40 -15.40
CA LEU A 18 23.23 1.39 -15.09
C LEU A 18 21.96 0.75 -14.49
N VAL A 19 21.54 -0.42 -14.96
CA VAL A 19 20.39 -1.16 -14.40
C VAL A 19 20.72 -1.67 -12.99
N VAL A 20 21.94 -2.18 -12.77
CA VAL A 20 22.39 -2.62 -11.45
C VAL A 20 22.60 -1.43 -10.50
N SER A 21 23.15 -0.30 -10.96
CA SER A 21 23.32 0.90 -10.12
C SER A 21 21.97 1.55 -9.79
N PHE A 22 21.01 1.56 -10.71
CA PHE A 22 19.64 2.00 -10.44
C PHE A 22 18.90 1.05 -9.49
N GLY A 23 19.12 -0.27 -9.60
CA GLY A 23 18.63 -1.27 -8.64
C GLY A 23 19.20 -1.09 -7.23
N VAL A 24 20.49 -0.76 -7.11
CA VAL A 24 21.17 -0.49 -5.83
C VAL A 24 20.74 0.87 -5.26
N LEU A 25 20.54 1.90 -6.08
CA LEU A 25 19.98 3.19 -5.64
C LEU A 25 18.51 3.08 -5.21
N LEU A 26 17.71 2.22 -5.86
CA LEU A 26 16.36 1.87 -5.41
C LEU A 26 16.40 1.16 -4.04
N LEU A 27 17.33 0.23 -3.86
CA LEU A 27 17.55 -0.47 -2.57
C LEU A 27 18.01 0.52 -1.47
N LEU A 28 18.88 1.48 -1.78
CA LEU A 28 19.32 2.53 -0.85
C LEU A 28 18.23 3.57 -0.56
N SER A 29 17.33 3.85 -1.51
CA SER A 29 16.17 4.74 -1.29
C SER A 29 15.08 4.16 -0.40
N ILE A 30 15.10 2.84 -0.18
CA ILE A 30 14.22 2.14 0.77
C ILE A 30 14.82 2.18 2.19
N LEU A 31 16.10 2.53 2.36
CA LEU A 31 16.79 2.46 3.64
C LEU A 31 16.59 3.64 4.63
N PRO A 32 16.19 4.89 4.26
CA PRO A 32 15.94 5.94 5.24
C PRO A 32 14.46 6.24 5.49
N PHE A 33 13.55 5.27 5.33
CA PHE A 33 12.20 5.35 5.95
C PHE A 33 12.18 4.70 7.36
N MET A 34 13.33 4.75 8.03
CA MET A 34 13.56 4.37 9.43
C MET A 34 14.04 5.58 10.25
N ILE A 35 13.47 6.76 10.04
CA ILE A 35 13.56 7.85 11.03
C ILE A 35 12.14 8.34 11.30
N LYS A 36 11.56 7.74 12.34
CA LYS A 36 10.46 8.34 13.11
C LYS A 36 10.99 9.68 13.61
N THR A 37 10.65 10.79 12.96
CA THR A 37 10.80 12.12 13.55
C THR A 37 9.76 12.22 14.66
N GLY A 38 10.16 11.82 15.86
CA GLY A 38 9.47 12.18 17.09
C GLY A 38 9.54 13.69 17.23
N GLY A 39 8.56 14.40 16.67
CA GLY A 39 8.31 15.79 16.98
C GLY A 39 7.86 15.89 18.44
N SER A 40 8.82 16.06 19.34
CA SER A 40 8.58 16.49 20.71
C SER A 40 8.15 17.95 20.66
N SER A 41 6.85 18.19 20.57
CA SER A 41 6.26 19.48 20.93
C SER A 41 6.11 19.51 22.45
N SER A 42 7.12 20.09 23.09
CA SER A 42 7.06 20.51 24.48
C SER A 42 6.24 21.79 24.57
N ASP A 43 4.94 21.64 24.78
CA ASP A 43 4.17 22.54 25.63
C ASP A 43 3.19 21.65 26.38
N SER A 44 3.69 21.05 27.46
CA SER A 44 2.94 20.17 28.35
C SER A 44 1.98 21.01 29.20
N SER A 45 0.92 21.53 28.59
CA SER A 45 -0.34 21.63 29.33
C SER A 45 -0.68 20.20 29.73
N ALA A 46 -0.59 19.88 31.02
CA ALA A 46 -0.80 18.54 31.53
C ALA A 46 -2.28 18.15 31.34
N THR A 47 -2.61 17.64 30.17
CA THR A 47 -3.90 16.99 29.90
C THR A 47 -3.93 15.70 30.72
N MET A 48 -4.77 15.68 31.75
CA MET A 48 -4.96 14.49 32.58
C MET A 48 -6.04 13.62 31.95
N TYR A 49 -5.68 12.36 31.70
CA TYR A 49 -6.59 11.32 31.20
C TYR A 49 -6.90 10.37 32.35
N GLU A 50 -8.17 10.28 32.73
CA GLU A 50 -8.64 9.35 33.74
C GLU A 50 -9.42 8.23 33.05
N MET A 51 -8.90 7.01 33.12
CA MET A 51 -9.58 5.82 32.62
C MET A 51 -10.62 5.38 33.65
N GLU A 52 -11.90 5.55 33.33
CA GLU A 52 -12.99 5.12 34.22
C GLU A 52 -13.25 3.62 34.08
N LYS A 53 -13.23 3.12 32.85
CA LYS A 53 -13.55 1.74 32.54
C LYS A 53 -12.53 1.12 31.61
N THR A 54 -11.75 0.20 32.16
CA THR A 54 -10.85 -0.67 31.39
C THR A 54 -11.57 -1.98 31.11
N LEU A 55 -11.61 -2.39 29.83
CA LEU A 55 -12.20 -3.66 29.46
C LEU A 55 -11.23 -4.81 29.74
N VAL A 56 -11.76 -6.02 29.88
CA VAL A 56 -10.92 -7.23 30.01
C VAL A 56 -9.95 -7.28 28.82
N PRO A 57 -8.65 -7.52 29.04
CA PRO A 57 -7.66 -7.63 27.97
C PRO A 57 -8.13 -8.60 26.87
N ILE A 58 -7.87 -8.23 25.61
CA ILE A 58 -8.23 -9.06 24.44
C ILE A 58 -7.55 -10.43 24.51
N ASP A 59 -6.32 -10.46 25.00
CA ASP A 59 -5.53 -11.67 25.18
C ASP A 59 -5.38 -11.99 26.66
N ALA A 60 -5.19 -13.28 26.97
CA ALA A 60 -4.79 -13.70 28.31
C ALA A 60 -3.46 -13.04 28.70
N LEU A 61 -3.44 -12.43 29.89
CA LEU A 61 -2.22 -11.85 30.45
C LEU A 61 -1.21 -12.97 30.74
N VAL A 62 0.01 -12.80 30.25
CA VAL A 62 1.12 -13.70 30.55
C VAL A 62 1.71 -13.26 31.90
N PRO A 63 1.85 -14.14 32.90
CA PRO A 63 2.40 -13.75 34.21
C PRO A 63 3.83 -13.23 34.09
N ASP A 64 4.15 -12.14 34.78
CA ASP A 64 5.50 -11.54 34.78
C ASP A 64 6.52 -12.35 35.61
N SER A 65 6.06 -13.31 36.41
CA SER A 65 6.89 -14.12 37.30
C SER A 65 7.69 -15.24 36.61
N ILE A 66 7.50 -15.45 35.31
CA ILE A 66 8.17 -16.51 34.55
C ILE A 66 9.49 -16.05 33.93
N SER A 67 10.37 -16.99 33.58
CA SER A 67 11.61 -16.67 32.89
C SER A 67 11.37 -15.97 31.55
N HIS A 68 12.22 -15.01 31.19
CA HIS A 68 12.07 -14.19 29.98
C HIS A 68 11.86 -15.03 28.70
N ARG A 69 12.58 -16.15 28.56
CA ARG A 69 12.40 -17.07 27.42
C ARG A 69 11.01 -17.71 27.38
N ARG A 70 10.44 -18.05 28.54
CA ARG A 70 9.09 -18.62 28.64
C ARG A 70 8.03 -17.53 28.38
N PHE A 71 8.28 -16.32 28.86
CA PHE A 71 7.44 -15.15 28.58
C PHE A 71 7.33 -14.87 27.08
N LEU A 72 8.47 -14.81 26.37
CA LEU A 72 8.48 -14.61 24.91
C LEU A 72 7.70 -15.72 24.18
N ARG A 73 7.95 -16.99 24.52
CA ARG A 73 7.22 -18.12 23.91
C ARG A 73 5.71 -18.05 24.13
N LEU A 74 5.27 -17.71 25.34
CA LEU A 74 3.83 -17.58 25.65
C LEU A 74 3.22 -16.38 24.92
N THR A 75 3.92 -15.25 24.88
CA THR A 75 3.50 -14.05 24.17
C THR A 75 3.37 -14.31 22.66
N ASP A 76 4.35 -14.98 22.07
CA ASP A 76 4.32 -15.38 20.66
C ASP A 76 3.19 -16.37 20.38
N SER A 77 2.95 -17.33 21.28
CA SER A 77 1.84 -18.28 21.16
C SER A 77 0.47 -17.60 21.22
N VAL A 78 0.30 -16.63 22.13
CA VAL A 78 -0.90 -15.81 22.25
C VAL A 78 -1.11 -14.98 20.98
N LYS A 79 -0.06 -14.33 20.48
CA LYS A 79 -0.08 -13.54 19.24
C LYS A 79 -0.44 -14.41 18.03
N GLN A 80 0.13 -15.61 17.92
CA GLN A 80 -0.18 -16.57 16.86
C GLN A 80 -1.63 -17.08 16.95
N ARG A 81 -2.15 -17.34 18.16
CA ARG A 81 -3.56 -17.70 18.36
C ARG A 81 -4.49 -16.56 17.96
N ARG A 82 -4.15 -15.31 18.26
CA ARG A 82 -4.89 -14.13 17.79
C ARG A 82 -4.91 -14.06 16.27
N TYR A 83 -3.78 -14.30 15.61
CA TYR A 83 -3.70 -14.36 14.15
C TYR A 83 -4.60 -15.45 13.55
N MET A 84 -4.59 -16.64 14.14
CA MET A 84 -5.51 -17.73 13.78
C MET A 84 -6.99 -17.34 13.91
N LYS A 85 -7.36 -16.74 15.05
CA LYS A 85 -8.74 -16.28 15.29
C LYS A 85 -9.17 -15.16 14.34
N ASN A 86 -8.24 -14.26 14.02
CA ASN A 86 -8.45 -13.19 13.06
C ASN A 86 -8.52 -13.71 11.61
N GLY A 87 -8.05 -14.94 11.37
CA GLY A 87 -8.04 -15.61 10.07
C GLY A 87 -6.84 -15.26 9.21
N THR A 88 -5.74 -14.72 9.74
CA THR A 88 -4.64 -14.19 8.92
C THR A 88 -3.73 -15.26 8.30
N LEU A 89 -4.05 -16.56 8.45
CA LEU A 89 -3.30 -17.65 7.84
C LEU A 89 -3.81 -17.91 6.42
N THR A 90 -2.91 -17.62 5.48
CA THR A 90 -3.11 -17.48 4.04
C THR A 90 -3.65 -18.74 3.38
N GLY A 91 -4.84 -18.66 2.79
CA GLY A 91 -5.17 -19.37 1.56
C GLY A 91 -4.68 -18.58 0.33
N GLY A 92 -4.90 -19.11 -0.88
CA GLY A 92 -4.49 -18.42 -2.11
C GLY A 92 -5.02 -16.99 -2.18
N SER A 93 -4.11 -16.03 -2.39
CA SER A 93 -4.43 -14.61 -2.54
C SER A 93 -3.96 -14.13 -3.90
N PHE A 94 -4.84 -13.49 -4.66
CA PHE A 94 -4.45 -12.71 -5.82
C PHE A 94 -4.60 -11.23 -5.47
N SER A 95 -3.54 -10.45 -5.60
CA SER A 95 -3.56 -9.02 -5.34
C SER A 95 -3.10 -8.27 -6.58
N PHE A 96 -3.84 -7.24 -6.95
CA PHE A 96 -3.48 -6.31 -8.01
C PHE A 96 -3.53 -4.88 -7.49
N MET A 97 -2.35 -4.32 -7.24
CA MET A 97 -2.16 -2.96 -6.72
C MET A 97 -2.87 -2.73 -5.36
N PHE A 98 -4.00 -2.03 -5.35
CA PHE A 98 -4.69 -1.61 -4.13
C PHE A 98 -5.83 -2.54 -3.71
N ILE A 99 -6.23 -3.46 -4.59
CA ILE A 99 -7.32 -4.42 -4.36
C ILE A 99 -6.82 -5.84 -4.60
N GLY A 100 -7.23 -6.75 -3.75
CA GLY A 100 -6.99 -8.17 -3.92
C GLY A 100 -8.21 -9.00 -3.55
N ALA A 101 -8.17 -10.28 -3.89
CA ALA A 101 -9.04 -11.27 -3.30
C ALA A 101 -8.19 -12.21 -2.47
N THR A 102 -8.56 -12.39 -1.21
CA THR A 102 -7.89 -13.30 -0.29
C THR A 102 -8.87 -14.32 0.27
N ALA A 103 -8.45 -15.58 0.32
CA ALA A 103 -9.17 -16.63 1.01
C ALA A 103 -8.46 -16.90 2.34
N LEU A 104 -9.20 -16.82 3.43
CA LEU A 104 -8.66 -17.03 4.77
C LEU A 104 -9.27 -18.29 5.37
N GLN A 105 -8.44 -19.07 6.07
CA GLN A 105 -8.92 -20.19 6.86
C GLN A 105 -9.14 -19.71 8.28
N ARG A 106 -10.38 -19.82 8.74
CA ARG A 106 -10.78 -19.46 10.08
C ARG A 106 -10.87 -20.70 10.95
N CYS A 107 -10.38 -20.57 12.18
CA CYS A 107 -10.62 -21.58 13.21
C CYS A 107 -10.78 -20.95 14.58
N GLU A 108 -11.87 -21.29 15.28
CA GLU A 108 -12.15 -20.77 16.63
C GLU A 108 -11.34 -21.51 17.71
N ASP A 109 -11.22 -22.83 17.57
CA ASP A 109 -10.65 -23.74 18.58
C ASP A 109 -9.36 -24.45 18.15
N CYS A 110 -8.79 -24.14 16.99
CA CYS A 110 -7.61 -24.86 16.51
C CYS A 110 -6.39 -24.57 17.39
N SER A 111 -5.71 -25.63 17.80
CA SER A 111 -4.31 -25.58 18.16
C SER A 111 -3.46 -25.52 16.88
N ILE A 112 -2.22 -25.04 16.97
CA ILE A 112 -1.26 -24.99 15.83
C ILE A 112 -1.01 -26.40 15.26
N TRP A 113 -1.28 -27.45 16.05
CA TRP A 113 -1.00 -28.85 15.74
C TRP A 113 -2.24 -29.65 15.28
N ASP A 114 -3.44 -29.06 15.32
CA ASP A 114 -4.65 -29.73 14.84
C ASP A 114 -4.82 -29.58 13.33
N ASN A 115 -4.67 -30.70 12.62
CA ASN A 115 -4.64 -30.66 11.17
C ASN A 115 -6.01 -30.51 10.49
N ASP A 116 -7.15 -30.98 11.06
CA ASP A 116 -8.20 -31.41 10.13
C ASP A 116 -9.69 -31.13 10.36
N LYS A 117 -10.19 -30.58 11.48
CA LYS A 117 -11.66 -30.72 11.73
C LYS A 117 -12.55 -29.48 11.80
N SER A 118 -12.03 -28.24 11.78
CA SER A 118 -12.92 -27.06 11.91
C SER A 118 -12.47 -25.81 11.15
N LYS A 119 -11.71 -25.97 10.06
CA LYS A 119 -11.27 -24.82 9.26
C LYS A 119 -12.37 -24.38 8.29
N VAL A 120 -13.03 -23.27 8.60
CA VAL A 120 -14.00 -22.63 7.69
C VAL A 120 -13.24 -21.72 6.74
N LYS A 121 -13.37 -21.96 5.43
CA LYS A 121 -12.83 -21.06 4.40
C LYS A 121 -13.77 -19.86 4.25
N GLU A 122 -13.28 -18.68 4.54
CA GLU A 122 -13.98 -17.41 4.33
C GLU A 122 -13.28 -16.64 3.20
N HIS A 123 -14.05 -15.97 2.34
CA HIS A 123 -13.53 -15.24 1.18
C HIS A 123 -13.68 -13.74 1.38
N PHE A 124 -12.66 -12.99 0.99
CA PHE A 124 -12.61 -11.54 1.20
C PHE A 124 -12.10 -10.79 -0.02
N ILE A 125 -12.59 -9.56 -0.18
CA ILE A 125 -11.93 -8.52 -0.96
C ILE A 125 -10.96 -7.81 -0.01
N SER A 126 -9.67 -7.86 -0.31
CA SER A 126 -8.64 -7.13 0.43
C SER A 126 -8.45 -5.73 -0.17
N LEU A 127 -8.45 -4.72 0.69
CA LEU A 127 -8.24 -3.33 0.35
C LEU A 127 -6.93 -2.86 1.00
N HIS A 128 -5.81 -3.01 0.28
CA HIS A 128 -4.46 -2.81 0.80
C HIS A 128 -4.14 -1.36 1.19
N TRP A 129 -4.85 -0.39 0.63
CA TRP A 129 -4.66 1.02 0.95
C TRP A 129 -5.55 1.53 2.08
N TRP A 130 -6.41 0.70 2.66
CA TRP A 130 -7.28 1.10 3.76
C TRP A 130 -6.85 0.40 5.05
N THR A 131 -6.39 1.19 6.01
CA THR A 131 -5.79 0.71 7.26
C THR A 131 -6.48 1.33 8.48
N LEU A 132 -6.42 0.65 9.63
CA LEU A 132 -6.94 1.20 10.88
C LEU A 132 -5.99 2.27 11.43
N ASP A 133 -6.53 3.31 12.05
CA ASP A 133 -5.73 4.32 12.73
C ASP A 133 -5.10 3.79 14.03
N THR A 134 -3.99 3.08 13.88
CA THR A 134 -3.26 2.48 15.00
C THR A 134 -2.18 3.39 15.59
N VAL A 135 -2.02 4.62 15.08
CA VAL A 135 -0.85 5.48 15.35
C VAL A 135 -1.11 6.47 16.51
N GLY A 136 -2.35 6.57 17.00
CA GLY A 136 -2.67 7.38 18.17
C GLY A 136 -1.98 6.87 19.44
N VAL A 137 -1.08 7.69 20.02
CA VAL A 137 -0.44 7.40 21.32
C VAL A 137 -1.47 7.30 22.45
N LEU A 138 -2.57 8.04 22.32
CA LEU A 138 -3.64 8.14 23.32
C LEU A 138 -4.87 7.28 23.00
N ASP A 139 -5.02 6.82 21.75
CA ASP A 139 -6.15 5.99 21.32
C ASP A 139 -5.69 4.92 20.30
N PRO A 140 -4.95 3.89 20.76
CA PRO A 140 -4.54 2.81 19.88
C PRO A 140 -5.75 1.95 19.54
N VAL A 141 -6.27 2.11 18.33
CA VAL A 141 -7.35 1.28 17.80
C VAL A 141 -6.87 -0.17 17.66
N ARG A 142 -7.55 -1.11 18.34
CA ARG A 142 -7.19 -2.54 18.32
C ARG A 142 -8.30 -3.38 17.73
N TYR A 143 -8.00 -4.05 16.63
CA TYR A 143 -8.90 -5.02 16.02
C TYR A 143 -8.78 -6.40 16.67
N TYR A 144 -9.92 -7.06 16.90
CA TYR A 144 -9.97 -8.45 17.33
C TYR A 144 -11.30 -9.11 16.93
N VAL A 145 -11.37 -10.43 17.03
CA VAL A 145 -12.58 -11.22 16.76
C VAL A 145 -13.01 -11.95 18.01
N LYS A 146 -14.27 -11.81 18.40
CA LYS A 146 -14.89 -12.51 19.54
C LYS A 146 -16.19 -13.17 19.09
N GLU A 147 -16.33 -14.48 19.35
CA GLU A 147 -17.51 -15.27 18.96
C GLU A 147 -17.86 -15.09 17.47
N GLY A 148 -16.81 -14.99 16.64
CA GLY A 148 -16.92 -14.79 15.20
C GLY A 148 -17.38 -13.44 14.69
N LYS A 149 -17.63 -12.50 15.59
CA LYS A 149 -17.93 -11.12 15.23
C LYS A 149 -16.65 -10.28 15.32
N PRO A 150 -16.33 -9.47 14.31
CA PRO A 150 -15.19 -8.58 14.36
C PRO A 150 -15.54 -7.31 15.16
N TYR A 151 -14.59 -6.91 16.01
CA TYR A 151 -14.69 -5.73 16.86
C TYR A 151 -13.45 -4.87 16.71
N VAL A 152 -13.66 -3.58 16.94
CA VAL A 152 -12.61 -2.60 17.10
C VAL A 152 -12.73 -2.03 18.51
N ARG A 153 -11.69 -2.24 19.32
CA ARG A 153 -11.56 -1.61 20.63
C ARG A 153 -10.88 -0.26 20.46
N LYS A 154 -11.49 0.79 21.02
CA LYS A 154 -10.92 2.13 21.07
C LYS A 154 -11.24 2.84 22.37
N VAL A 155 -10.48 3.87 22.68
CA VAL A 155 -10.57 4.69 23.89
C VAL A 155 -11.32 5.97 23.54
N ILE A 156 -12.56 6.10 24.01
CA ILE A 156 -13.34 7.32 23.78
C ILE A 156 -13.19 8.23 24.98
N CYS A 157 -12.54 9.38 24.77
CA CYS A 157 -12.33 10.39 25.79
C CYS A 157 -13.36 11.53 25.67
N LYS A 158 -14.09 11.83 26.75
CA LYS A 158 -15.02 12.94 26.87
C LYS A 158 -14.44 14.01 27.79
N PRO A 159 -14.49 15.31 27.43
CA PRO A 159 -14.04 16.37 28.33
C PRO A 159 -14.99 16.45 29.54
N ILE A 160 -14.44 16.44 30.76
CA ILE A 160 -15.19 16.55 32.01
C ILE A 160 -15.31 18.03 32.45
N GLY A 161 -14.40 18.88 31.97
CA GLY A 161 -14.34 20.30 32.31
C GLY A 161 -12.90 20.79 32.42
N LEU A 162 -12.76 22.08 32.72
CA LEU A 162 -11.47 22.69 33.06
C LEU A 162 -11.07 22.24 34.47
N ALA A 163 -9.89 21.62 34.59
CA ALA A 163 -9.19 21.55 35.86
C ALA A 163 -8.66 22.94 36.23
N ASN A 164 -8.49 23.19 37.52
CA ASN A 164 -7.88 24.41 38.08
C ASN A 164 -6.70 24.89 37.21
N GLY A 165 -6.90 26.00 36.49
CA GLY A 165 -5.97 26.57 35.51
C GLY A 165 -5.90 25.79 34.20
N ASN A 166 -6.42 26.36 33.11
CA ASN A 166 -6.30 26.05 31.66
C ASN A 166 -6.13 24.59 31.16
N ASN A 167 -6.17 23.57 32.02
CA ASN A 167 -5.93 22.18 31.69
C ASN A 167 -7.27 21.46 31.55
N PHE A 168 -7.48 20.76 30.44
CA PHE A 168 -8.66 19.93 30.25
C PHE A 168 -8.47 18.57 30.93
N ARG A 169 -9.48 18.14 31.69
CA ARG A 169 -9.60 16.75 32.16
C ARG A 169 -10.47 15.95 31.20
N TYR A 170 -9.99 14.78 30.84
CA TYR A 170 -10.70 13.84 29.97
C TYR A 170 -11.05 12.58 30.75
N LYS A 171 -12.31 12.16 30.65
CA LYS A 171 -12.77 10.83 31.07
C LYS A 171 -12.68 9.92 29.88
N CYS A 172 -11.94 8.82 30.00
CA CYS A 172 -11.76 7.89 28.91
C CYS A 172 -12.37 6.55 29.25
N ASP A 173 -13.13 6.01 28.30
CA ASP A 173 -13.73 4.69 28.37
C ASP A 173 -13.20 3.82 27.23
N GLU A 174 -12.80 2.58 27.56
CA GLU A 174 -12.59 1.57 26.53
C GLU A 174 -13.94 1.03 26.05
N LEU A 175 -14.15 1.06 24.74
CA LEU A 175 -15.37 0.59 24.10
C LEU A 175 -15.05 -0.39 22.97
N ASP A 176 -15.80 -1.49 22.96
CA ASP A 176 -15.77 -2.49 21.91
C ASP A 176 -16.88 -2.21 20.90
N ILE A 177 -16.50 -1.81 19.68
CA ILE A 177 -17.44 -1.47 18.62
C ILE A 177 -17.45 -2.58 17.59
N ALA A 178 -18.62 -3.18 17.35
CA ALA A 178 -18.79 -4.17 16.30
C ALA A 178 -18.61 -3.50 14.92
N VAL A 179 -17.82 -4.12 14.05
CA VAL A 179 -17.56 -3.61 12.70
C VAL A 179 -18.06 -4.59 11.64
N PRO A 180 -18.45 -4.11 10.44
CA PRO A 180 -18.94 -4.98 9.37
C PRO A 180 -17.81 -5.61 8.52
N PHE A 181 -16.54 -5.29 8.80
CA PHE A 181 -15.38 -5.73 8.04
C PHE A 181 -14.41 -6.52 8.91
N ARG A 182 -13.53 -7.28 8.28
CA ARG A 182 -12.36 -7.87 8.94
C ARG A 182 -11.11 -7.06 8.67
N TYR A 183 -10.10 -7.24 9.50
CA TYR A 183 -8.84 -6.54 9.35
C TYR A 183 -7.67 -7.53 9.45
N ASP A 184 -6.82 -7.51 8.44
CA ASP A 184 -5.57 -8.25 8.48
C ASP A 184 -4.51 -7.41 9.21
N THR A 185 -4.20 -7.83 10.43
CA THR A 185 -3.17 -7.21 11.26
C THR A 185 -1.74 -7.36 10.71
N TRP A 186 -1.51 -8.29 9.78
CA TRP A 186 -0.20 -8.51 9.16
C TRP A 186 0.02 -7.57 7.98
N THR A 187 -0.85 -7.64 6.98
CA THR A 187 -0.78 -6.76 5.80
C THR A 187 -1.34 -5.36 6.05
N LYS A 188 -1.89 -5.11 7.25
CA LYS A 188 -2.54 -3.86 7.66
C LYS A 188 -3.65 -3.42 6.71
N SER A 189 -4.39 -4.39 6.17
CA SER A 189 -5.41 -4.19 5.15
C SER A 189 -6.82 -4.50 5.66
N MET A 190 -7.78 -3.73 5.18
CA MET A 190 -9.20 -4.00 5.39
C MET A 190 -9.65 -5.17 4.49
N LEU A 191 -10.49 -6.04 5.03
CA LEU A 191 -11.02 -7.23 4.38
C LEU A 191 -12.56 -7.18 4.38
N LEU A 192 -13.15 -7.15 3.19
CA LEU A 192 -14.59 -7.15 3.00
C LEU A 192 -15.08 -8.58 2.78
N PRO A 193 -15.96 -9.13 3.63
CA PRO A 193 -16.47 -10.49 3.45
C PRO A 193 -17.33 -10.58 2.17
N VAL A 194 -17.08 -11.60 1.34
CA VAL A 194 -17.82 -11.84 0.10
C VAL A 194 -18.16 -13.31 -0.10
N SER A 195 -19.13 -13.59 -0.96
CA SER A 195 -19.43 -14.97 -1.36
C SER A 195 -18.30 -15.57 -2.21
N ASN A 196 -18.19 -16.90 -2.21
CA ASN A 196 -17.22 -17.62 -3.05
C ASN A 196 -17.40 -17.32 -4.55
N THR A 197 -18.65 -17.12 -5.00
CA THR A 197 -18.95 -16.73 -6.39
C THR A 197 -18.38 -15.35 -6.73
N THR A 198 -18.62 -14.36 -5.87
CA THR A 198 -18.08 -12.99 -6.03
C THR A 198 -16.56 -12.99 -6.01
N PHE A 199 -15.96 -13.74 -5.09
CA PHE A 199 -14.51 -13.92 -5.01
C PHE A 199 -13.92 -14.48 -6.30
N SER A 200 -14.54 -15.53 -6.85
CA SER A 200 -14.06 -16.18 -8.08
C SER A 200 -14.19 -15.25 -9.29
N ILE A 201 -15.32 -14.56 -9.44
CA ILE A 201 -15.54 -13.57 -10.50
C ILE A 201 -14.52 -12.43 -10.37
N LEU A 202 -14.34 -11.88 -9.17
CA LEU A 202 -13.39 -10.79 -8.94
C LEU A 202 -11.96 -11.22 -9.29
N ASN A 203 -11.54 -12.43 -8.91
CA ASN A 203 -10.22 -12.95 -9.26
C ASN A 203 -10.01 -13.04 -10.77
N ILE A 204 -10.98 -13.56 -11.51
CA ILE A 204 -10.90 -13.64 -12.98
C ILE A 204 -10.79 -12.23 -13.57
N ILE A 205 -11.65 -11.30 -13.12
CA ILE A 205 -11.64 -9.91 -13.58
C ILE A 205 -10.28 -9.25 -13.29
N LEU A 206 -9.77 -9.35 -12.06
CA LEU A 206 -8.49 -8.77 -11.66
C LEU A 206 -7.32 -9.41 -12.43
N ALA A 207 -7.34 -10.71 -12.68
CA ALA A 207 -6.32 -11.39 -13.47
C ALA A 207 -6.33 -10.93 -14.94
N CYS A 208 -7.52 -10.81 -15.56
CA CYS A 208 -7.65 -10.25 -16.90
C CYS A 208 -7.11 -8.81 -16.98
N PHE A 209 -7.48 -7.95 -16.02
CA PHE A 209 -6.94 -6.59 -15.95
C PHE A 209 -5.43 -6.55 -15.76
N ALA A 210 -4.88 -7.43 -14.90
CA ALA A 210 -3.45 -7.52 -14.68
C ALA A 210 -2.68 -7.91 -15.96
N ILE A 211 -3.19 -8.91 -16.71
CA ILE A 211 -2.60 -9.33 -17.98
C ILE A 211 -2.65 -8.19 -19.00
N LEU A 212 -3.80 -7.53 -19.16
CA LEU A 212 -3.95 -6.39 -20.08
C LEU A 212 -3.02 -5.24 -19.69
N PHE A 213 -2.88 -4.95 -18.40
CA PHE A 213 -1.96 -3.93 -17.89
C PHE A 213 -0.50 -4.27 -18.19
N ILE A 214 -0.08 -5.52 -17.99
CA ILE A 214 1.28 -5.99 -18.31
C ILE A 214 1.55 -5.87 -19.80
N LEU A 215 0.62 -6.33 -20.65
CA LEU A 215 0.74 -6.22 -22.11
C LEU A 215 0.84 -4.75 -22.55
N TYR A 216 0.00 -3.89 -21.98
CA TYR A 216 0.04 -2.45 -22.24
C TYR A 216 1.41 -1.85 -21.84
N PHE A 217 1.89 -2.16 -20.64
CA PHE A 217 3.16 -1.64 -20.13
C PHE A 217 4.34 -2.08 -21.00
N LEU A 218 4.42 -3.37 -21.32
CA LEU A 218 5.51 -3.91 -22.15
C LEU A 218 5.48 -3.36 -23.58
N TYR A 219 4.31 -3.36 -24.22
CA TYR A 219 4.20 -2.95 -25.61
C TYR A 219 4.34 -1.43 -25.80
N TYR A 220 3.56 -0.64 -25.04
CA TYR A 220 3.49 0.80 -25.25
C TYR A 220 4.60 1.56 -24.53
N ILE A 221 4.89 1.22 -23.27
CA ILE A 221 5.87 1.97 -22.47
C ILE A 221 7.29 1.50 -22.81
N VAL A 222 7.59 0.23 -22.55
CA VAL A 222 8.94 -0.31 -22.77
C VAL A 222 9.26 -0.37 -24.27
N GLY A 223 8.38 -0.98 -25.07
CA GLY A 223 8.55 -1.05 -26.53
C GLY A 223 8.57 0.31 -27.21
N GLY A 224 7.73 1.26 -26.75
CA GLY A 224 7.74 2.63 -27.23
C GLY A 224 9.06 3.35 -26.96
N PHE A 225 9.60 3.21 -25.74
CA PHE A 225 10.87 3.81 -25.35
C PHE A 225 12.06 3.22 -26.11
N ILE A 226 12.13 1.89 -26.26
CA ILE A 226 13.20 1.22 -27.03
C ILE A 226 13.20 1.72 -28.48
N LYS A 227 12.03 1.88 -29.11
CA LYS A 227 11.93 2.42 -30.48
C LYS A 227 12.47 3.85 -30.58
N VAL A 228 12.22 4.69 -29.58
CA VAL A 228 12.81 6.03 -29.51
C VAL A 228 14.35 5.95 -29.45
N LEU A 229 14.91 5.07 -28.61
CA LEU A 229 16.36 4.88 -28.52
C LEU A 229 16.98 4.39 -29.84
N LEU A 230 16.32 3.48 -30.55
CA LEU A 230 16.77 2.99 -31.85
C LEU A 230 16.73 4.08 -32.94
N GLU A 231 15.69 4.93 -32.95
CA GLU A 231 15.61 6.06 -33.88
C GLU A 231 16.66 7.13 -33.59
N ILE A 232 17.01 7.35 -32.31
CA ILE A 232 18.15 8.19 -31.93
C ILE A 232 19.46 7.59 -32.46
N ALA A 233 19.68 6.29 -32.26
CA ALA A 233 20.88 5.60 -32.72
C ALA A 233 21.03 5.60 -34.25
N THR A 234 19.92 5.63 -35.00
CA THR A 234 19.92 5.68 -36.47
C THR A 234 19.96 7.10 -37.04
N GLY A 235 20.09 8.14 -36.19
CA GLY A 235 20.24 9.52 -36.64
C GLY A 235 18.93 10.26 -36.94
N THR A 236 17.79 9.73 -36.51
CA THR A 236 16.46 10.36 -36.68
C THR A 236 15.76 10.65 -35.33
N PRO A 237 16.43 11.30 -34.36
CA PRO A 237 15.89 11.47 -33.01
C PRO A 237 14.59 12.28 -32.98
N PHE A 238 14.51 13.36 -33.78
CA PHE A 238 13.42 14.34 -33.77
C PHE A 238 12.28 14.02 -34.76
N SER A 239 11.86 12.75 -34.83
CA SER A 239 10.71 12.35 -35.66
C SER A 239 9.37 12.65 -34.96
N ASP A 240 8.31 12.92 -35.73
CA ASP A 240 6.94 13.03 -35.17
C ASP A 240 6.51 11.81 -34.38
N ARG A 241 6.98 10.63 -34.82
CA ARG A 241 6.71 9.35 -34.17
C ARG A 241 7.32 9.32 -32.77
N ASN A 242 8.57 9.75 -32.61
CA ASN A 242 9.22 9.81 -31.30
C ASN A 242 8.57 10.84 -30.38
N VAL A 243 8.24 12.03 -30.90
CA VAL A 243 7.54 13.06 -30.12
C VAL A 243 6.20 12.54 -29.61
N ARG A 244 5.41 11.86 -30.44
CA ARG A 244 4.14 11.25 -30.02
C ARG A 244 4.34 10.11 -29.02
N ARG A 245 5.34 9.24 -29.21
CA ARG A 245 5.64 8.14 -28.27
C ARG A 245 6.02 8.67 -26.88
N LEU A 246 6.92 9.65 -26.81
CA LEU A 246 7.31 10.27 -25.55
C LEU A 246 6.12 10.95 -24.86
N LYS A 247 5.26 11.66 -25.63
CA LYS A 247 4.01 12.21 -25.10
C LYS A 247 3.11 11.14 -24.50
N MET A 248 2.90 10.03 -25.22
CA MET A 248 2.06 8.93 -24.73
C MET A 248 2.64 8.34 -23.45
N ILE A 249 3.94 8.04 -23.39
CA ILE A 249 4.60 7.51 -22.20
C ILE A 249 4.45 8.46 -21.00
N ALA A 250 4.70 9.76 -21.20
CA ALA A 250 4.55 10.77 -20.16
C ALA A 250 3.11 10.82 -19.62
N MET A 251 2.11 10.81 -20.53
CA MET A 251 0.69 10.80 -20.17
C MET A 251 0.28 9.51 -19.46
N SER A 252 0.80 8.34 -19.88
CA SER A 252 0.50 7.07 -19.21
C SER A 252 0.97 7.08 -17.75
N PHE A 253 2.21 7.54 -17.50
CA PHE A 253 2.73 7.66 -16.14
C PHE A 253 1.97 8.68 -15.27
N LEU A 254 1.35 9.70 -15.88
CA LEU A 254 0.48 10.64 -15.20
C LEU A 254 -0.89 10.02 -14.88
N LEU A 255 -1.49 9.36 -15.87
CA LEU A 255 -2.87 8.87 -15.80
C LEU A 255 -3.01 7.64 -14.92
N ILE A 256 -2.01 6.74 -14.88
CA ILE A 256 -2.05 5.54 -14.04
C ILE A 256 -2.33 5.88 -12.56
N PRO A 257 -1.51 6.69 -11.85
CA PRO A 257 -1.76 6.99 -10.45
C PRO A 257 -3.09 7.74 -10.24
N LEU A 258 -3.49 8.61 -11.18
CA LEU A 258 -4.78 9.31 -11.12
C LEU A 258 -5.96 8.32 -11.19
N ILE A 259 -5.94 7.40 -12.15
CA ILE A 259 -6.97 6.37 -12.32
C ILE A 259 -7.03 5.47 -11.08
N LEU A 260 -5.88 5.04 -10.56
CA LEU A 260 -5.83 4.20 -9.35
C LEU A 260 -6.38 4.92 -8.13
N PHE A 261 -6.08 6.22 -7.97
CA PHE A 261 -6.62 7.04 -6.89
C PHE A 261 -8.14 7.20 -7.02
N LEU A 262 -8.64 7.52 -8.21
CA LEU A 262 -10.08 7.62 -8.48
C LEU A 262 -10.80 6.29 -8.23
N LEU A 263 -10.20 5.17 -8.63
CA LEU A 263 -10.75 3.84 -8.40
C LEU A 263 -10.78 3.48 -6.91
N ASN A 264 -9.77 3.90 -6.15
CA ASN A 264 -9.76 3.76 -4.69
C ASN A 264 -10.89 4.58 -4.03
N LEU A 265 -11.12 5.83 -4.48
CA LEU A 265 -12.26 6.63 -4.02
C LEU A 265 -13.60 6.00 -4.39
N LEU A 266 -13.72 5.45 -5.60
CA LEU A 266 -14.92 4.76 -6.06
C LEU A 266 -15.23 3.55 -5.17
N ILE A 267 -14.24 2.78 -4.77
CA ILE A 267 -14.41 1.66 -3.82
C ILE A 267 -15.00 2.14 -2.50
N ARG A 268 -14.53 3.28 -1.97
CA ARG A 268 -15.10 3.85 -0.75
C ARG A 268 -16.58 4.19 -0.92
N VAL A 269 -16.97 4.72 -2.08
CA VAL A 269 -18.36 5.03 -2.39
C VAL A 269 -19.21 3.76 -2.54
N VAL A 270 -18.73 2.78 -3.30
CA VAL A 270 -19.44 1.52 -3.55
C VAL A 270 -19.63 0.71 -2.25
N PHE A 271 -18.59 0.64 -1.41
CA PHE A 271 -18.60 -0.12 -0.17
C PHE A 271 -18.80 0.76 1.08
N TYR A 272 -19.46 1.93 0.95
CA TYR A 272 -19.55 2.93 2.02
C TYR A 272 -20.03 2.38 3.37
N LYS A 273 -20.94 1.38 3.35
CA LYS A 273 -21.47 0.74 4.57
C LYS A 273 -20.41 0.02 5.40
N TYR A 274 -19.31 -0.40 4.76
CA TYR A 274 -18.21 -1.07 5.45
C TYR A 274 -17.19 -0.10 6.03
N PHE A 275 -17.17 1.16 5.57
CA PHE A 275 -16.23 2.16 6.03
C PHE A 275 -16.68 2.76 7.36
N THR A 276 -15.79 2.70 8.34
CA THR A 276 -15.95 3.36 9.65
C THR A 276 -15.02 4.56 9.74
N ALA A 277 -15.26 5.46 10.69
CA ALA A 277 -14.42 6.63 10.93
C ALA A 277 -12.97 6.28 11.31
N ASP A 278 -12.75 5.05 11.81
CA ASP A 278 -11.46 4.57 12.29
C ASP A 278 -10.55 4.05 11.14
N LEU A 279 -11.07 4.00 9.91
CA LEU A 279 -10.32 3.62 8.71
C LEU A 279 -9.76 4.86 8.01
N LYS A 280 -8.46 4.80 7.71
CA LYS A 280 -7.75 5.83 6.95
C LYS A 280 -7.01 5.25 5.77
N LEU A 281 -6.68 6.11 4.82
CA LEU A 281 -5.82 5.74 3.71
C LEU A 281 -4.40 5.50 4.24
N SER A 282 -3.81 4.36 3.91
CA SER A 282 -2.44 4.00 4.30
C SER A 282 -1.45 4.98 3.69
N THR A 283 -0.39 5.29 4.45
CA THR A 283 0.75 6.05 3.95
C THR A 283 1.43 5.36 2.75
N ASP A 284 1.33 4.04 2.69
CA ASP A 284 1.92 3.23 1.61
C ASP A 284 1.25 3.51 0.26
N ALA A 285 -0.02 3.94 0.26
CA ALA A 285 -0.73 4.33 -0.96
C ALA A 285 0.00 5.50 -1.66
N TRP A 286 0.42 6.50 -0.89
CA TRP A 286 1.20 7.63 -1.40
C TRP A 286 2.53 7.19 -1.99
N GLY A 287 3.17 6.18 -1.38
CA GLY A 287 4.37 5.51 -1.87
C GLY A 287 4.26 4.98 -3.29
N VAL A 288 3.06 4.53 -3.68
CA VAL A 288 2.78 4.02 -5.03
C VAL A 288 2.57 5.14 -6.04
N PHE A 289 2.01 6.29 -5.62
CA PHE A 289 1.66 7.38 -6.54
C PHE A 289 2.82 8.28 -6.95
N TRP A 290 3.78 8.53 -6.04
CA TRP A 290 4.82 9.52 -6.33
C TRP A 290 5.84 9.05 -7.38
N LYS A 291 6.16 7.74 -7.44
CA LYS A 291 7.17 7.23 -8.40
C LYS A 291 6.73 7.41 -9.86
N PRO A 292 5.51 7.00 -10.26
CA PRO A 292 4.99 7.28 -11.60
C PRO A 292 4.87 8.77 -11.88
N ALA A 293 4.51 9.59 -10.89
CA ALA A 293 4.43 11.05 -11.07
C ALA A 293 5.79 11.66 -11.42
N VAL A 294 6.86 11.28 -10.73
CA VAL A 294 8.24 11.72 -11.05
C VAL A 294 8.64 11.26 -12.45
N LEU A 295 8.37 9.99 -12.80
CA LEU A 295 8.63 9.49 -14.15
C LEU A 295 7.84 10.26 -15.22
N SER A 296 6.59 10.63 -14.95
CA SER A 296 5.78 11.44 -15.85
C SER A 296 6.43 12.79 -16.11
N VAL A 297 6.93 13.49 -15.09
CA VAL A 297 7.63 14.77 -15.25
C VAL A 297 8.89 14.61 -16.10
N ILE A 298 9.69 13.57 -15.85
CA ILE A 298 10.91 13.28 -16.64
C ILE A 298 10.55 13.06 -18.11
N PHE A 299 9.57 12.19 -18.40
CA PHE A 299 9.16 11.91 -19.77
C PHE A 299 8.46 13.11 -20.43
N ALA A 300 7.77 13.96 -19.67
CA ALA A 300 7.19 15.20 -20.17
C ALA A 300 8.28 16.20 -20.57
N ALA A 301 9.35 16.33 -19.77
CA ALA A 301 10.50 17.16 -20.11
C ALA A 301 11.19 16.65 -21.40
N LEU A 302 11.40 15.33 -21.51
CA LEU A 302 11.91 14.72 -22.74
C LEU A 302 11.00 14.98 -23.95
N TYR A 303 9.68 14.85 -23.76
CA TYR A 303 8.71 15.18 -24.80
C TYR A 303 8.85 16.64 -25.28
N PHE A 304 8.92 17.61 -24.36
CA PHE A 304 9.08 19.02 -24.71
C PHE A 304 10.41 19.28 -25.43
N ALA A 305 11.50 18.68 -24.96
CA ALA A 305 12.81 18.79 -25.60
C ALA A 305 12.79 18.24 -27.04
N PHE A 306 12.21 17.06 -27.25
CA PHE A 306 12.11 16.45 -28.58
C PHE A 306 11.17 17.24 -29.50
N LYS A 307 10.08 17.80 -28.96
CA LYS A 307 9.17 18.67 -29.72
C LYS A 307 9.88 19.94 -30.18
N GLN A 308 10.66 20.58 -29.31
CA GLN A 308 11.43 21.77 -29.66
C GLN A 308 12.54 21.45 -30.67
N GLY A 309 13.27 20.37 -30.45
CA GLY A 309 14.30 19.90 -31.39
C GLY A 309 13.74 19.60 -32.78
N LYS A 310 12.54 19.00 -32.84
CA LYS A 310 11.83 18.82 -34.11
C LYS A 310 11.48 20.15 -34.77
N LYS A 311 10.90 21.09 -34.02
CA LYS A 311 10.52 22.41 -34.57
C LYS A 311 11.74 23.13 -35.19
N LEU A 312 12.87 23.13 -34.49
CA LEU A 312 14.11 23.73 -34.99
C LEU A 312 14.63 23.04 -36.25
N LYS A 313 14.53 21.70 -36.31
CA LYS A 313 14.90 20.94 -37.50
C LYS A 313 14.00 21.30 -38.69
N ASP A 314 12.68 21.32 -38.47
CA ASP A 314 11.70 21.66 -39.50
C ASP A 314 11.91 23.10 -40.02
N GLU A 315 12.30 24.04 -39.15
CA GLU A 315 12.65 25.43 -39.53
C GLU A 315 13.94 25.49 -40.38
N GLN A 316 14.98 24.73 -40.01
CA GLN A 316 16.23 24.67 -40.77
C GLN A 316 16.01 24.08 -42.17
N ASP A 317 15.23 23.00 -42.26
CA ASP A 317 14.91 22.33 -43.52
C ASP A 317 14.11 23.23 -44.50
N LEU A 318 13.46 24.30 -44.01
CA LEU A 318 12.74 25.29 -44.83
C LEU A 318 13.61 26.48 -45.29
N THR A 319 14.76 26.69 -44.66
CA THR A 319 15.65 27.85 -44.94
C THR A 319 16.76 27.58 -45.94
N VAL A 320 16.98 26.32 -46.30
CA VAL A 320 17.99 25.87 -47.28
C VAL A 320 17.34 25.68 -48.64
#